data_AF-A0A3M0YMW3-F1
#
_entry.id   AF-A0A3M0YMW3-F1
#
_cell.length_a   1.000
_cell.length_b   1.000
_cell.length_c   1.000
_cell.angle_alpha   90.00
_cell.angle_beta   90.00
_cell.angle_gamma   90.00
#
_symmetry.space_group_name_H-M   'P 1'
#
loop_
_entity.id
_entity.type
_entity.pdbx_description
1 polymer ?
#
loop_
_entity_poly.entity_id
_entity_poly.type
_entity_poly.pdbx_seq_one_letter_code
_entity_poly.pdbx_strand_id
1 'polypeptide(L)'
;FLNFDLILGLIAVFVFTTASREYRYVRDSQMLTSVPVHHVMRRRYTLLAPSDPVGLALRLMTRNGEQGFLLLDELGRPSMAVDEETLLAHVMEGKPEQTPVGELARRVPAPLAATMPLSDAIRQMEQHQLELMPVMEAGTMVGVLDLQRARKLGRLYART
;
A
#
# COMPACT_ATOMS: atom_id res chain seq x y z
N PHE A 1 35.93 32.21 30.30
CA PHE A 1 36.45 30.94 29.76
C PHE A 1 35.32 29.93 29.79
N LEU A 2 34.71 29.64 28.64
CA LEU A 2 33.66 28.61 28.54
C LEU A 2 34.36 27.26 28.71
N ASN A 3 33.99 26.47 29.73
CA ASN A 3 34.63 25.18 30.02
C ASN A 3 34.37 24.21 28.86
N PHE A 4 35.43 23.85 28.14
CA PHE A 4 35.40 22.88 27.03
C PHE A 4 34.79 21.54 27.45
N ASP A 5 34.94 21.16 28.71
CA ASP A 5 34.35 19.94 29.28
C ASP A 5 32.82 19.95 29.27
N LEU A 6 32.20 21.12 29.46
CA LEU A 6 30.74 21.28 29.40
C LEU A 6 30.24 21.15 27.95
N ILE A 7 30.99 21.72 27.00
CA ILE A 7 30.68 21.62 25.56
C ILE A 7 30.82 20.17 25.11
N LEU A 8 31.86 19.45 25.56
CA LEU A 8 32.07 18.04 25.23
C LEU A 8 30.94 17.15 25.79
N GLY A 9 30.49 17.41 27.02
CA GLY A 9 29.32 16.74 27.60
C GLY A 9 28.04 16.99 26.80
N LEU A 10 27.80 18.23 26.37
CA LEU A 10 26.63 18.61 25.57
C LEU A 10 26.63 17.92 24.19
N ILE A 11 27.80 17.89 23.52
CA ILE A 11 27.97 17.22 22.23
C ILE A 11 27.79 15.71 22.38
N ALA A 12 28.29 15.10 23.47
CA ALA A 12 28.10 13.66 23.72
C ALA A 12 26.62 13.29 23.88
N VAL A 13 25.83 14.10 24.61
CA VAL A 13 24.38 13.91 24.73
C VAL A 13 23.68 14.09 23.38
N PHE A 14 24.07 15.10 22.60
CA PHE A 14 23.51 15.31 21.25
C PHE A 14 23.82 14.15 20.32
N VAL A 15 25.07 13.70 20.22
CA VAL A 15 25.47 12.56 19.39
C VAL A 15 24.78 11.27 19.85
N PHE A 16 24.71 11.02 21.16
CA PHE A 16 24.05 9.84 21.71
C PHE A 16 22.54 9.82 21.43
N THR A 17 21.86 10.97 21.54
CA THR A 17 20.41 11.07 21.30
C THR A 17 20.04 11.17 19.82
N THR A 18 20.86 11.80 18.98
CA THR A 18 20.64 11.87 17.53
C THR A 18 21.02 10.58 16.81
N ALA A 19 22.12 9.92 17.18
CA ALA A 19 22.46 8.59 16.66
C ALA A 19 21.42 7.53 17.08
N SER A 20 20.78 7.69 18.25
CA SER A 20 19.72 6.79 18.72
C SER A 20 18.33 7.08 18.13
N ARG A 21 18.19 8.07 17.23
CA ARG A 21 16.90 8.35 16.55
C ARG A 21 16.64 7.52 15.31
N GLU A 22 17.63 6.76 14.82
CA GLU A 22 17.46 5.82 13.70
C GLU A 22 17.39 4.34 14.11
N TYR A 23 17.30 4.01 15.40
CA TYR A 23 17.25 2.61 15.87
C TYR A 23 15.87 2.09 16.26
N ARG A 24 14.80 2.82 15.92
CA ARG A 24 13.41 2.35 16.12
C ARG A 24 12.74 1.79 14.87
N TYR A 25 13.36 1.88 13.69
CA TYR A 25 12.83 1.27 12.47
C TYR A 25 13.27 -0.20 12.31
N VAL A 26 14.49 -0.52 12.75
CA VAL A 26 15.14 -1.82 12.45
C VAL A 26 14.56 -3.00 13.24
N ARG A 27 13.99 -2.77 14.43
CA ARG A 27 13.50 -3.85 15.31
C ARG A 27 12.10 -4.34 14.95
N ASP A 28 11.24 -3.48 14.39
CA ASP A 28 9.93 -3.89 13.86
C ASP A 28 10.05 -4.59 12.49
N SER A 29 11.14 -4.34 11.74
CA SER A 29 11.36 -4.93 10.42
C SER A 29 11.87 -6.36 10.44
N GLN A 30 12.60 -6.84 11.46
CA GLN A 30 13.22 -8.18 11.41
C GLN A 30 12.21 -9.34 11.29
N MET A 31 10.99 -9.20 11.80
CA MET A 31 9.92 -10.20 11.66
C MET A 31 9.15 -10.07 10.33
N LEU A 32 9.02 -8.86 9.78
CA LEU A 32 8.31 -8.61 8.51
C LEU A 32 9.16 -8.89 7.28
N THR A 33 10.49 -8.85 7.42
CA THR A 33 11.42 -9.24 6.35
C THR A 33 11.27 -10.72 5.97
N SER A 34 10.70 -11.56 6.83
CA SER A 34 10.56 -13.00 6.58
C SER A 34 9.22 -13.41 5.94
N VAL A 35 8.18 -12.56 5.99
CA VAL A 35 6.86 -12.89 5.44
C VAL A 35 6.80 -12.43 3.98
N PRO A 36 6.73 -13.34 2.99
CA PRO A 36 6.57 -12.95 1.60
C PRO A 36 5.13 -12.50 1.30
N VAL A 37 4.97 -11.62 0.31
CA VAL A 37 3.68 -11.06 -0.12
C VAL A 37 2.63 -12.16 -0.42
N HIS A 38 3.02 -13.28 -1.00
CA HIS A 38 2.09 -14.37 -1.35
C HIS A 38 1.35 -14.99 -0.16
N HIS A 39 1.87 -14.87 1.07
CA HIS A 39 1.17 -15.32 2.27
C HIS A 39 0.05 -14.37 2.72
N VAL A 40 0.09 -13.11 2.30
CA VAL A 40 -0.85 -12.07 2.76
C VAL A 40 -1.85 -11.65 1.68
N MET A 41 -1.43 -11.73 0.42
CA MET A 41 -2.23 -11.32 -0.74
C MET A 41 -3.57 -12.04 -0.81
N ARG A 42 -4.54 -11.38 -1.46
CA ARG A 42 -5.83 -11.96 -1.80
C ARG A 42 -5.75 -12.57 -3.20
N ARG A 43 -6.18 -13.82 -3.33
CA ARG A 43 -6.32 -14.51 -4.64
C ARG A 43 -7.67 -14.29 -5.31
N ARG A 44 -8.69 -13.93 -4.52
CA ARG A 44 -10.01 -13.54 -5.02
C ARG A 44 -10.10 -12.03 -4.96
N TYR A 45 -10.26 -11.42 -6.11
CA TYR A 45 -10.34 -9.98 -6.29
C TYR A 45 -11.22 -9.69 -7.50
N THR A 46 -11.90 -8.56 -7.45
CA THR A 46 -12.72 -8.07 -8.56
C THR A 46 -11.90 -7.06 -9.36
N LEU A 47 -11.81 -7.26 -10.67
CA LEU A 47 -11.17 -6.32 -11.60
C LEU A 47 -12.24 -5.53 -12.34
N LEU A 48 -11.94 -4.30 -12.72
CA LEU A 48 -12.81 -3.44 -13.52
C LEU A 48 -12.14 -3.04 -14.83
N ALA A 49 -12.95 -2.75 -15.84
CA ALA A 49 -12.51 -2.03 -17.02
C ALA A 49 -12.48 -0.51 -16.71
N PRO A 50 -11.57 0.28 -17.33
CA PRO A 50 -11.56 1.73 -17.16
C PRO A 50 -12.85 2.42 -17.56
N SER A 51 -13.61 1.82 -18.48
CA SER A 51 -14.92 2.28 -18.94
C SER A 51 -16.08 1.93 -18.00
N ASP A 52 -15.86 1.08 -16.99
CA ASP A 52 -16.92 0.72 -16.06
C ASP A 52 -17.39 1.94 -15.25
N PRO A 53 -18.68 2.07 -14.94
CA PRO A 53 -19.20 3.23 -14.23
C PRO A 53 -18.86 3.17 -12.73
N VAL A 54 -18.63 4.33 -12.11
CA VAL A 54 -18.44 4.47 -10.64
C VAL A 54 -19.55 3.80 -9.84
N GLY A 55 -20.81 3.91 -10.29
CA GLY A 55 -21.94 3.25 -9.64
C GLY A 55 -21.84 1.71 -9.63
N LEU A 56 -21.21 1.10 -10.64
CA LEU A 56 -20.92 -0.34 -10.62
C LEU A 56 -19.86 -0.66 -9.56
N ALA A 57 -18.78 0.12 -9.51
CA ALA A 57 -17.73 -0.05 -8.52
C ALA A 57 -18.32 0.01 -7.11
N LEU A 58 -19.07 1.05 -6.76
CA LEU A 58 -19.68 1.22 -5.44
C LEU A 58 -20.62 0.05 -5.06
N ARG A 59 -21.43 -0.44 -6.01
CA ARG A 59 -22.26 -1.64 -5.76
C ARG A 59 -21.42 -2.88 -5.44
N LEU A 60 -20.30 -3.06 -6.13
CA LEU A 60 -19.38 -4.17 -5.88
C LEU A 60 -18.67 -4.00 -4.53
N MET A 61 -18.33 -2.78 -4.11
CA MET A 61 -17.78 -2.51 -2.77
C MET A 61 -18.75 -2.95 -1.69
N THR A 62 -20.01 -2.52 -1.77
CA THR A 62 -21.04 -2.87 -0.78
C THR A 62 -21.35 -4.36 -0.76
N ARG A 63 -21.37 -5.03 -1.91
CA ARG A 63 -21.69 -6.47 -2.00
C ARG A 63 -20.54 -7.38 -1.58
N ASN A 64 -19.31 -7.05 -1.98
CA ASN A 64 -18.15 -7.93 -1.85
C ASN A 64 -17.19 -7.47 -0.74
N GLY A 65 -17.41 -6.31 -0.14
CA GLY A 65 -16.50 -5.71 0.85
C GLY A 65 -15.15 -5.33 0.24
N GLU A 66 -15.13 -4.93 -1.03
CA GLU A 66 -13.91 -4.46 -1.69
C GLU A 66 -13.57 -3.05 -1.20
N GLN A 67 -12.29 -2.78 -0.90
CA GLN A 67 -11.79 -1.46 -0.49
C GLN A 67 -11.25 -0.62 -1.66
N GLY A 68 -11.44 -1.12 -2.88
CA GLY A 68 -11.01 -0.49 -4.13
C GLY A 68 -10.85 -1.53 -5.22
N PHE A 69 -10.40 -1.09 -6.39
CA PHE A 69 -10.29 -1.93 -7.58
C PHE A 69 -8.99 -1.70 -8.32
N LEU A 70 -8.47 -2.78 -8.91
CA LEU A 70 -7.49 -2.69 -9.98
C LEU A 70 -8.21 -2.69 -11.33
N LEU A 71 -7.74 -1.84 -12.23
CA LEU A 71 -8.29 -1.67 -13.56
C LEU A 71 -7.36 -2.27 -14.60
N LEU A 72 -7.95 -3.00 -15.54
CA LEU A 72 -7.22 -3.64 -16.64
C LEU A 72 -6.94 -2.64 -17.78
N ASP A 73 -5.75 -2.72 -18.38
CA ASP A 73 -5.47 -2.10 -19.68
C ASP A 73 -6.11 -2.91 -20.82
N GLU A 74 -6.00 -2.40 -22.05
CA GLU A 74 -6.50 -3.07 -23.27
C GLU A 74 -5.86 -4.45 -23.51
N LEU A 75 -4.71 -4.72 -22.89
CA LEU A 75 -4.00 -6.00 -22.97
C LEU A 75 -4.36 -6.94 -21.81
N GLY A 76 -5.35 -6.58 -20.99
CA GLY A 76 -5.81 -7.38 -19.86
C GLY A 76 -4.87 -7.37 -18.65
N ARG A 77 -3.98 -6.36 -18.54
CA ARG A 77 -3.02 -6.24 -17.43
C ARG A 77 -3.46 -5.17 -16.44
N PRO A 78 -3.32 -5.38 -15.12
CA PRO A 78 -3.62 -4.35 -14.13
C PRO A 78 -2.68 -3.16 -14.31
N SER A 79 -3.22 -2.00 -14.67
CA SER A 79 -2.44 -0.81 -14.99
C SER A 79 -2.82 0.42 -14.16
N MET A 80 -4.01 0.41 -13.57
CA MET A 80 -4.50 1.48 -12.72
C MET A 80 -5.20 0.93 -11.48
N ALA A 81 -5.32 1.77 -10.46
CA ALA A 81 -6.00 1.46 -9.21
C ALA A 81 -6.89 2.63 -8.81
N VAL A 82 -8.04 2.33 -8.21
CA VAL A 82 -8.92 3.31 -7.58
C VAL A 82 -9.30 2.80 -6.20
N ASP A 83 -9.23 3.68 -5.20
CA ASP A 83 -9.56 3.38 -3.81
C ASP A 83 -11.01 3.79 -3.47
N GLU A 84 -11.50 3.28 -2.34
CA GLU A 84 -12.83 3.58 -1.81
C GLU A 84 -13.05 5.06 -1.58
N GLU A 85 -12.07 5.74 -0.98
CA GLU A 85 -12.17 7.14 -0.62
C GLU A 85 -12.44 8.01 -1.86
N THR A 86 -11.71 7.77 -2.95
CA THR A 86 -11.87 8.50 -4.21
C THR A 86 -13.26 8.27 -4.84
N LEU A 87 -13.75 7.02 -4.84
CA LEU A 87 -15.07 6.69 -5.39
C LEU A 87 -16.21 7.32 -4.57
N LEU A 88 -16.11 7.27 -3.24
CA LEU A 88 -17.10 7.86 -2.34
C LEU A 88 -17.09 9.39 -2.45
N ALA A 89 -15.92 10.02 -2.46
CA ALA A 89 -15.78 11.46 -2.62
C ALA A 89 -16.46 11.95 -3.90
N HIS A 90 -16.27 11.25 -5.02
CA HIS A 90 -16.92 11.58 -6.30
C HIS A 90 -18.44 11.66 -6.20
N VAL A 91 -19.08 10.67 -5.59
CA VAL A 91 -20.55 10.65 -5.45
C VAL A 91 -21.03 11.64 -4.39
N MET A 92 -20.29 11.82 -3.29
CA MET A 92 -20.61 12.80 -2.26
C MET A 92 -20.54 14.25 -2.77
N GLU A 93 -19.69 14.52 -3.76
CA GLU A 93 -19.65 15.79 -4.49
C GLU A 93 -20.81 15.99 -5.48
N GLY A 94 -21.72 15.01 -5.59
CA GLY A 94 -22.87 15.05 -6.49
C GLY A 94 -22.52 14.79 -7.96
N LYS A 95 -21.34 14.24 -8.24
CA LYS A 95 -20.93 13.90 -9.61
C LYS A 95 -21.64 12.63 -10.11
N PRO A 96 -21.80 12.46 -11.44
CA PRO A 96 -22.56 11.33 -11.98
C PRO A 96 -21.94 9.97 -11.66
N GLU A 97 -22.75 9.01 -11.22
CA GLU A 97 -22.32 7.61 -11.05
C GLU A 97 -21.94 6.93 -12.38
N GLN A 98 -22.36 7.49 -13.50
CA GLN A 98 -22.03 7.01 -14.85
C GLN A 98 -20.62 7.42 -15.31
N THR A 99 -19.91 8.24 -14.52
CA THR A 99 -18.51 8.57 -14.80
C THR A 99 -17.68 7.28 -14.86
N PRO A 100 -16.83 7.11 -15.89
CA PRO A 100 -15.90 5.99 -15.96
C PRO A 100 -14.92 5.97 -14.79
N VAL A 101 -14.73 4.80 -14.17
CA VAL A 101 -13.77 4.63 -13.05
C VAL A 101 -12.33 4.96 -13.45
N GLY A 102 -11.99 4.83 -14.74
CA GLY A 102 -10.68 5.20 -15.28
C GLY A 102 -10.35 6.70 -15.17
N GLU A 103 -11.37 7.57 -15.07
CA GLU A 103 -11.15 9.02 -14.87
C GLU A 103 -10.69 9.36 -13.44
N LEU A 104 -11.01 8.48 -12.48
CA LEU A 104 -10.65 8.62 -11.07
C LEU A 104 -9.42 7.80 -10.68
N ALA A 105 -9.07 6.81 -11.50
CA ALA A 105 -8.02 5.87 -11.20
C ALA A 105 -6.63 6.49 -11.37
N ARG A 106 -5.69 6.01 -10.55
CA ARG A 106 -4.28 6.37 -10.61
C ARG A 106 -3.49 5.25 -11.25
N ARG A 107 -2.44 5.59 -12.01
CA ARG A 107 -1.55 4.58 -12.59
C ARG A 107 -0.86 3.78 -11.50
N VAL A 108 -0.89 2.47 -11.66
CA VAL A 108 -0.11 1.55 -10.84
C VAL A 108 1.31 1.50 -11.43
N PRO A 109 2.35 1.68 -10.61
CA PRO A 109 3.74 1.57 -11.03
C PRO A 109 4.12 0.08 -11.19
N ALA A 110 5.39 -0.26 -10.98
CA ALA A 110 5.83 -1.65 -11.05
C ALA A 110 5.02 -2.55 -10.08
N PRO A 111 4.52 -3.71 -10.55
CA PRO A 111 3.79 -4.66 -9.71
C PRO A 111 4.69 -5.25 -8.62
N LEU A 112 4.08 -5.76 -7.55
CA LEU A 112 4.80 -6.46 -6.48
C LEU A 112 5.17 -7.87 -6.91
N ALA A 113 6.38 -8.32 -6.57
CA ALA A 113 6.73 -9.73 -6.70
C ALA A 113 6.10 -10.56 -5.57
N ALA A 114 5.58 -11.75 -5.89
CA ALA A 114 5.01 -12.67 -4.90
C ALA A 114 5.99 -13.06 -3.77
N THR A 115 7.29 -13.07 -4.07
CA THR A 115 8.39 -13.37 -3.13
C THR A 115 8.93 -12.14 -2.39
N MET A 116 8.46 -10.93 -2.72
CA MET A 116 8.89 -9.70 -2.06
C MET A 116 8.57 -9.77 -0.55
N PRO A 117 9.47 -9.32 0.34
CA PRO A 117 9.17 -9.16 1.75
C PRO A 117 7.99 -8.21 1.97
N LEU A 118 7.10 -8.54 2.91
CA LEU A 118 5.90 -7.76 3.20
C LEU A 118 6.23 -6.32 3.62
N SER A 119 7.31 -6.11 4.37
CA SER A 119 7.81 -4.79 4.75
C SER A 119 8.19 -3.93 3.55
N ASP A 120 8.83 -4.54 2.55
CA ASP A 120 9.22 -3.86 1.31
C ASP A 120 8.00 -3.51 0.46
N ALA A 121 7.05 -4.43 0.36
CA ALA A 121 5.79 -4.19 -0.31
C ALA A 121 5.00 -3.04 0.34
N ILE A 122 4.86 -3.03 1.68
CA ILE A 122 4.19 -1.94 2.41
C ILE A 122 4.88 -0.61 2.12
N ARG A 123 6.21 -0.56 2.21
CA ARG A 123 6.98 0.66 1.93
C ARG A 123 6.76 1.15 0.49
N GLN A 124 6.78 0.25 -0.48
CA GLN A 124 6.55 0.58 -1.89
C GLN A 124 5.12 1.12 -2.12
N MET A 125 4.11 0.50 -1.51
CA MET A 125 2.73 0.96 -1.58
C MET A 125 2.56 2.36 -0.97
N GLU A 126 3.21 2.61 0.18
CA GLU A 126 3.20 3.92 0.84
C GLU A 126 3.91 5.00 0.01
N GLN A 127 5.07 4.68 -0.57
CA GLN A 127 5.81 5.58 -1.45
C GLN A 127 5.00 6.01 -2.67
N HIS A 128 4.19 5.11 -3.22
CA HIS A 128 3.32 5.39 -4.36
C HIS A 128 1.91 5.87 -3.96
N GLN A 129 1.61 5.94 -2.66
CA GLN A 129 0.30 6.33 -2.13
C GLN A 129 -0.85 5.49 -2.71
N LEU A 130 -0.62 4.19 -2.88
CA LEU A 130 -1.59 3.24 -3.42
C LEU A 130 -2.03 2.26 -2.33
N GLU A 131 -3.34 2.09 -2.20
CA GLU A 131 -3.91 1.13 -1.24
C GLU A 131 -3.97 -0.30 -1.79
N LEU A 132 -3.96 -0.44 -3.12
CA LEU A 132 -4.04 -1.71 -3.83
C LEU A 132 -2.94 -1.82 -4.86
N MET A 133 -2.22 -2.95 -4.86
CA MET A 133 -1.26 -3.26 -5.91
C MET A 133 -1.37 -4.72 -6.38
N PRO A 134 -1.19 -4.96 -7.69
CA PRO A 134 -1.13 -6.29 -8.26
C PRO A 134 0.13 -7.02 -7.77
N VAL A 135 -0.03 -8.31 -7.51
CA VAL A 135 1.06 -9.24 -7.19
C VAL A 135 1.29 -10.15 -8.38
N MET A 136 2.54 -10.21 -8.83
CA MET A 136 2.98 -10.97 -9.99
C MET A 136 3.95 -12.08 -9.58
N GLU A 137 3.86 -13.21 -10.27
CA GLU A 137 4.81 -14.32 -10.19
C GLU A 137 5.04 -14.85 -11.61
N ALA A 138 6.30 -14.97 -12.03
CA ALA A 138 6.67 -15.41 -13.38
C ALA A 138 5.89 -14.71 -14.53
N GLY A 139 5.65 -13.40 -14.40
CA GLY A 139 4.93 -12.61 -15.41
C GLY A 139 3.41 -12.75 -15.40
N THR A 140 2.85 -13.52 -14.47
CA THR A 140 1.40 -13.70 -14.31
C THR A 140 0.90 -13.06 -13.02
N MET A 141 -0.27 -12.44 -13.06
CA MET A 141 -0.90 -11.89 -11.86
C MET A 141 -1.47 -13.03 -11.01
N VAL A 142 -0.96 -13.16 -9.78
CA VAL A 142 -1.34 -14.22 -8.83
C VAL A 142 -2.18 -13.72 -7.67
N GLY A 143 -2.32 -12.40 -7.51
CA GLY A 143 -3.11 -11.82 -6.44
C GLY A 143 -3.12 -10.30 -6.42
N VAL A 144 -3.79 -9.77 -5.39
CA VAL A 144 -3.81 -8.35 -5.05
C VAL A 144 -3.39 -8.20 -3.60
N LEU A 145 -2.48 -7.25 -3.34
CA LEU A 145 -2.13 -6.85 -1.99
C LEU A 145 -2.89 -5.56 -1.63
N ASP A 146 -3.47 -5.57 -0.43
CA ASP A 146 -4.18 -4.46 0.19
C ASP A 146 -3.33 -3.92 1.34
N LEU A 147 -3.10 -2.60 1.36
CA LEU A 147 -2.21 -1.95 2.33
C LEU A 147 -2.76 -2.06 3.75
N GLN A 148 -4.06 -1.89 3.95
CA GLN A 148 -4.69 -1.96 5.27
C GLN A 148 -4.53 -3.37 5.85
N ARG A 149 -4.77 -4.39 5.02
CA ARG A 149 -4.58 -5.80 5.39
C ARG A 149 -3.10 -6.11 5.65
N ALA A 150 -2.20 -5.66 4.79
CA ALA A 150 -0.77 -5.84 4.94
C ALA A 150 -0.27 -5.26 6.28
N ARG A 151 -0.66 -4.02 6.61
CA ARG A 151 -0.35 -3.38 7.89
C ARG A 151 -0.95 -4.13 9.09
N LYS A 152 -2.19 -4.59 8.98
CA LYS A 152 -2.86 -5.36 10.06
C LYS A 152 -2.09 -6.64 10.36
N LEU A 153 -1.75 -7.42 9.34
CA LEU A 153 -0.97 -8.64 9.53
C LEU A 153 0.45 -8.33 9.99
N GLY A 154 1.06 -7.27 9.47
CA GLY A 154 2.40 -6.90 9.88
C GLY A 154 2.51 -6.63 11.39
N ARG A 155 1.51 -5.95 11.97
CA ARG A 155 1.42 -5.73 13.42
C ARG A 155 1.20 -7.01 14.23
N LEU A 156 0.58 -8.05 13.64
CA LEU A 156 0.35 -9.33 14.32
C LEU A 156 1.67 -10.12 14.44
N TYR A 157 2.45 -10.17 13.36
CA TYR A 157 3.76 -10.83 13.35
C TYR A 157 4.81 -10.11 14.18
N ALA A 158 4.70 -8.79 14.37
CA ALA A 158 5.60 -8.03 15.25
C ALA A 158 5.35 -8.25 16.75
N ARG A 159 4.23 -8.90 17.13
CA ARG A 159 3.83 -9.14 18.54
C ARG A 159 4.07 -10.57 19.04
N THR A 160 4.54 -11.47 18.17
CA THR A 160 4.82 -12.88 18.50
C THR A 160 6.32 -13.09 18.50
#